data_AF-A0A3N5XPU6-F1
#
_entry.id   AF-A0A3N5XPU6-F1
#
_cell.length_a   1.000
_cell.length_b   1.000
_cell.length_c   1.000
_cell.angle_alpha   90.00
_cell.angle_beta   90.00
_cell.angle_gamma   90.00
#
_symmetry.space_group_name_H-M   'P 1'
#
loop_
_entity.id
_entity.type
_entity.pdbx_description
1 polymer ?
#
loop_
_entity_poly.entity_id
_entity_poly.type
_entity_poly.pdbx_seq_one_letter_code
_entity_poly.pdbx_strand_id
1 'polypeptide(L)'
;MLDPAFVRDNPELVRTGLRNRGLDPDGDLEKLAAIEARRRAIIPEAEGLKQQQNRSGEEVARAKKEGRDPSAVFAANRERGQRIKQLEAEVEAIEQERRALLLTIPNLPSAKVPVGASAADNVEVRRVGEPRQFDFEPQAHWDLGPALGIIDFERAVRTSGARFAFLVGAGARVSRALINFMLALHTREHGYTEVEPPFLV
;
A
#
# COMPACT_ATOMS: atom_id res chain seq x y z
N MET A 1 0.63 -3.33 2.45
CA MET A 1 1.36 -2.67 3.54
C MET A 1 2.34 -3.65 4.16
N LEU A 2 3.42 -3.17 4.76
CA LEU A 2 4.31 -4.01 5.57
C LEU A 2 3.57 -4.54 6.81
N ASP A 3 4.02 -5.67 7.34
CA ASP A 3 3.52 -6.19 8.62
C ASP A 3 3.88 -5.18 9.74
N PRO A 4 2.88 -4.65 10.48
CA PRO A 4 3.16 -3.71 11.56
C PRO A 4 4.09 -4.26 12.64
N ALA A 5 3.99 -5.56 12.97
CA ALA A 5 4.87 -6.18 13.96
C ALA A 5 6.31 -6.17 13.46
N PHE A 6 6.52 -6.49 12.19
CA PHE A 6 7.83 -6.44 11.56
C PHE A 6 8.44 -5.04 11.59
N VAL A 7 7.64 -4.00 11.27
CA VAL A 7 8.13 -2.60 11.28
C VAL A 7 8.54 -2.15 12.68
N ARG A 8 7.76 -2.53 13.69
CA ARG A 8 8.09 -2.25 15.10
C ARG A 8 9.34 -2.98 15.56
N ASP A 9 9.47 -4.26 15.21
CA ASP A 9 10.54 -5.12 15.74
C ASP A 9 11.86 -4.96 14.98
N ASN A 10 11.83 -4.42 13.74
CA ASN A 10 13.00 -4.28 12.87
C ASN A 10 13.12 -2.87 12.26
N PRO A 11 13.06 -1.79 13.07
CA PRO A 11 12.98 -0.42 12.56
C PRO A 11 14.19 -0.03 11.70
N GLU A 12 15.40 -0.47 12.07
CA GLU A 12 16.61 -0.15 11.34
C GLU A 12 16.70 -0.89 10.00
N LEU A 13 16.22 -2.13 9.92
CA LEU A 13 16.15 -2.87 8.66
C LEU A 13 15.17 -2.19 7.70
N VAL A 14 14.02 -1.77 8.20
CA VAL A 14 13.03 -1.00 7.43
C VAL A 14 13.65 0.31 6.97
N ARG A 15 14.32 1.05 7.87
CA ARG A 15 14.99 2.31 7.56
C ARG A 15 16.01 2.14 6.44
N THR A 16 16.92 1.16 6.56
CA THR A 16 17.91 0.86 5.52
C THR A 16 17.25 0.44 4.20
N GLY A 17 16.24 -0.44 4.25
CA GLY A 17 15.55 -0.90 3.05
C GLY A 17 14.84 0.22 2.30
N LEU A 18 14.25 1.19 3.00
CA LEU A 18 13.62 2.37 2.41
C LEU A 18 14.66 3.35 1.87
N ARG A 19 15.77 3.56 2.58
CA ARG A 19 16.90 4.37 2.09
C ARG A 19 17.55 3.79 0.83
N ASN A 20 17.62 2.47 0.73
CA ASN A 20 18.08 1.79 -0.50
C ASN A 20 17.15 2.02 -1.71
N ARG A 21 15.92 2.51 -1.49
CA ARG A 21 15.01 2.98 -2.56
C ARG A 21 15.10 4.49 -2.81
N GLY A 22 16.05 5.18 -2.18
CA GLY A 22 16.20 6.63 -2.27
C GLY A 22 15.18 7.43 -1.46
N LEU A 23 14.53 6.82 -0.46
CA LEU A 23 13.57 7.49 0.41
C LEU A 23 14.23 7.93 1.72
N ASP A 24 13.70 9.00 2.32
CA ASP A 24 13.97 9.36 3.71
C ASP A 24 12.77 8.94 4.59
N PRO A 25 12.88 7.83 5.33
CA PRO A 25 11.77 7.30 6.11
C PRO A 25 11.76 7.81 7.56
N ASP A 26 12.71 8.66 7.96
CA ASP A 26 13.00 8.88 9.38
C ASP A 26 11.79 9.50 10.11
N GLY A 27 11.18 10.55 9.56
CA GLY A 27 10.01 11.19 10.14
C GLY A 27 8.78 10.28 10.23
N ASP A 28 8.53 9.45 9.20
CA ASP A 28 7.41 8.51 9.20
C ASP A 28 7.63 7.38 10.22
N LEU A 29 8.85 6.85 10.33
CA LEU A 29 9.18 5.81 11.29
C LEU A 29 9.15 6.32 12.73
N GLU A 30 9.61 7.55 12.98
CA GLU A 30 9.50 8.19 14.29
C GLU A 30 8.04 8.40 14.70
N LYS A 31 7.22 8.91 13.78
CA LYS A 31 5.79 9.08 14.00
C LYS A 31 5.11 7.74 14.30
N LEU A 32 5.42 6.70 13.52
CA LEU A 32 4.88 5.36 13.74
C LEU A 32 5.29 4.78 15.10
N ALA A 33 6.55 5.00 15.51
CA ALA A 33 7.04 4.57 16.81
C ALA A 33 6.32 5.29 17.97
N ALA A 34 6.04 6.58 17.84
CA ALA A 34 5.28 7.35 18.83
C ALA A 34 3.83 6.85 18.96
N ILE A 35 3.17 6.59 17.82
CA ILE A 35 1.83 6.00 17.75
C ILE A 35 1.81 4.63 18.44
N GLU A 36 2.79 3.76 18.13
CA GLU A 36 2.88 2.43 18.72
C GLU A 36 3.16 2.47 20.24
N ALA A 37 4.00 3.40 20.70
CA ALA A 37 4.25 3.60 22.12
C ALA A 37 2.98 4.03 22.87
N ARG A 38 2.24 5.00 22.32
CA ARG A 38 0.97 5.47 22.89
C ARG A 38 -0.08 4.36 22.92
N ARG A 39 -0.19 3.59 21.82
CA ARG A 39 -1.06 2.42 21.72
C ARG A 39 -0.77 1.40 22.83
N ARG A 40 0.50 1.06 23.04
CA ARG A 40 0.94 0.09 24.05
C ARG A 40 0.73 0.58 25.49
N ALA A 41 0.61 1.87 25.72
CA ALA A 41 0.28 2.43 27.04
C ALA A 41 -1.23 2.39 27.32
N ILE A 42 -2.05 2.78 26.34
CA ILE A 42 -3.50 2.96 26.50
C ILE A 42 -4.25 1.64 26.56
N ILE A 43 -3.85 0.64 25.77
CA ILE A 43 -4.55 -0.65 25.72
C ILE A 43 -4.57 -1.33 27.11
N PRO A 44 -3.42 -1.51 27.81
CA PRO A 44 -3.41 -2.07 29.15
C PRO A 44 -4.18 -1.22 30.17
N GLU A 45 -4.16 0.12 30.05
CA GLU A 45 -4.94 1.00 30.93
C GLU A 45 -6.45 0.74 30.76
N ALA A 46 -6.93 0.67 29.52
CA ALA A 46 -8.32 0.40 29.21
C ALA A 46 -8.74 -1.00 29.69
N GLU A 47 -7.91 -2.01 29.47
CA GLU A 47 -8.14 -3.39 29.93
C GLU A 47 -8.16 -3.48 31.47
N GLY A 48 -7.24 -2.77 32.15
CA GLY A 48 -7.19 -2.70 33.60
C GLY A 48 -8.45 -2.05 34.20
N LEU A 49 -8.93 -0.96 33.60
CA LEU A 49 -10.17 -0.30 34.05
C LEU A 49 -11.40 -1.18 33.82
N LYS A 50 -11.48 -1.89 32.69
CA LYS A 50 -12.53 -2.88 32.43
C LYS A 50 -12.50 -4.01 33.47
N GLN A 51 -11.32 -4.52 33.80
CA GLN A 51 -11.18 -5.56 34.83
C GLN A 51 -11.63 -5.05 36.20
N GLN A 52 -11.24 -3.84 36.60
CA GLN A 52 -11.68 -3.22 37.86
C GLN A 52 -13.19 -2.99 37.90
N GLN A 53 -13.77 -2.50 36.81
CA GLN A 53 -15.22 -2.31 36.69
C GLN A 53 -15.96 -3.64 36.83
N ASN A 54 -15.48 -4.72 36.20
CA ASN A 54 -16.08 -6.04 36.33
C ASN A 54 -15.99 -6.58 37.76
N ARG A 55 -14.81 -6.47 38.42
CA ARG A 55 -14.61 -6.92 39.81
C ARG A 55 -15.48 -6.16 40.81
N SER A 56 -15.71 -4.87 40.58
CA SER A 56 -16.56 -4.06 41.45
C SER A 56 -18.02 -4.54 41.51
N GLY A 57 -18.49 -5.32 40.53
CA GLY A 57 -19.81 -5.95 40.57
C GLY A 57 -19.98 -6.89 41.78
N GLU A 58 -18.91 -7.61 42.16
CA GLU A 58 -18.89 -8.46 43.34
C GLU A 58 -18.91 -7.64 44.64
N GLU A 59 -18.23 -6.50 44.66
CA GLU A 59 -18.22 -5.56 45.79
C GLU A 59 -19.61 -4.95 46.02
N VAL A 60 -20.31 -4.57 44.94
CA VAL A 60 -21.71 -4.10 45.02
C VAL A 60 -22.63 -5.20 45.56
N ALA A 61 -22.47 -6.44 45.08
CA ALA A 61 -23.27 -7.57 45.55
C ALA A 61 -23.03 -7.86 47.04
N ARG A 62 -21.77 -7.79 47.50
CA ARG A 62 -21.40 -7.96 48.91
C ARG A 62 -21.94 -6.84 49.79
N ALA A 63 -21.77 -5.58 49.39
CA ALA A 63 -22.28 -4.43 50.13
C ALA A 63 -23.81 -4.50 50.33
N LYS A 64 -24.56 -4.87 49.28
CA LYS A 64 -26.01 -5.09 49.37
C LYS A 64 -26.39 -6.22 50.32
N LYS A 65 -25.65 -7.34 50.32
CA LYS A 65 -25.88 -8.47 51.26
C LYS A 65 -25.59 -8.09 52.71
N GLU A 66 -24.60 -7.24 52.94
CA GLU A 66 -24.19 -6.76 54.27
C GLU A 66 -25.01 -5.55 54.76
N GLY A 67 -25.99 -5.08 53.99
CA GLY A 67 -26.80 -3.90 54.34
C GLY A 67 -26.04 -2.56 54.30
N ARG A 68 -24.87 -2.53 53.63
CA ARG A 68 -24.03 -1.33 53.47
C ARG A 68 -24.42 -0.56 52.20
N ASP A 69 -24.21 0.75 52.19
CA ASP A 69 -24.49 1.62 51.05
C ASP A 69 -23.45 1.44 49.91
N PRO A 70 -23.85 0.99 48.70
CA PRO A 70 -22.96 0.82 47.56
C PRO A 70 -22.74 2.10 46.73
N SER A 71 -23.28 3.26 47.12
CA SER A 71 -23.26 4.51 46.31
C SER A 71 -21.85 4.94 45.87
N ALA A 72 -20.84 4.78 46.72
CA ALA A 72 -19.45 5.08 46.37
C ALA A 72 -18.90 4.21 45.23
N VAL A 73 -19.29 2.92 45.20
CA VAL A 73 -18.87 1.97 44.15
C VAL A 73 -19.56 2.32 42.82
N PHE A 74 -20.82 2.76 42.86
CA PHE A 74 -21.53 3.23 41.67
C PHE A 74 -20.90 4.50 41.09
N ALA A 75 -20.51 5.47 41.93
CA ALA A 75 -19.82 6.68 41.49
C ALA A 75 -18.48 6.34 40.81
N ALA A 76 -17.65 5.51 41.45
CA ALA A 76 -16.38 5.05 40.89
C ALA A 76 -16.57 4.29 39.56
N ASN A 77 -17.61 3.47 39.43
CA ASN A 77 -17.90 2.77 38.18
C ASN A 77 -18.37 3.68 37.05
N ARG A 78 -19.07 4.77 37.37
CA ARG A 78 -19.46 5.77 36.39
C ARG A 78 -18.23 6.50 35.85
N GLU A 79 -17.30 6.90 36.72
CA GLU A 79 -16.02 7.52 36.34
C GLU A 79 -15.16 6.57 35.51
N ARG A 80 -14.98 5.31 35.95
CA ARG A 80 -14.30 4.27 35.18
C ARG A 80 -14.93 4.10 33.80
N GLY A 81 -16.27 4.04 33.73
CA GLY A 81 -16.99 3.91 32.47
C GLY A 81 -16.77 5.09 31.51
N GLN A 82 -16.66 6.32 32.03
CA GLN A 82 -16.31 7.48 31.21
C GLN A 82 -14.86 7.40 30.72
N ARG A 83 -13.92 7.03 31.60
CA ARG A 83 -12.50 6.89 31.23
C ARG A 83 -12.28 5.78 30.21
N ILE A 84 -12.94 4.63 30.36
CA ILE A 84 -12.89 3.52 29.39
C ILE A 84 -13.34 4.01 28.02
N LYS A 85 -14.48 4.72 27.93
CA LYS A 85 -14.98 5.27 26.66
C LYS A 85 -13.99 6.23 25.99
N GLN A 86 -13.33 7.08 26.78
CA GLN A 86 -12.30 7.99 26.27
C GLN A 86 -11.10 7.23 25.71
N LEU A 87 -10.59 6.26 26.46
CA LEU A 87 -9.45 5.43 26.03
C LEU A 87 -9.79 4.61 24.79
N GLU A 88 -10.99 4.04 24.69
CA GLU A 88 -11.42 3.29 23.51
C GLU A 88 -11.49 4.17 22.26
N ALA A 89 -12.03 5.38 22.37
CA ALA A 89 -12.05 6.34 21.27
C ALA A 89 -10.62 6.75 20.87
N GLU A 90 -9.72 6.89 21.84
CA GLU A 90 -8.32 7.21 21.60
C GLU A 90 -7.57 6.04 20.92
N VAL A 91 -7.80 4.79 21.34
CA VAL A 91 -7.25 3.60 20.65
C VAL A 91 -7.71 3.55 19.20
N GLU A 92 -9.00 3.76 18.95
CA GLU A 92 -9.55 3.75 17.59
C GLU A 92 -8.89 4.83 16.71
N ALA A 93 -8.74 6.05 17.23
CA ALA A 93 -8.07 7.13 16.50
C ALA A 93 -6.60 6.80 16.19
N ILE A 94 -5.88 6.22 17.17
CA ILE A 94 -4.48 5.80 17.02
C ILE A 94 -4.36 4.67 15.98
N GLU A 95 -5.27 3.70 15.98
CA GLU A 95 -5.27 2.60 15.00
C GLU A 95 -5.53 3.09 13.58
N GLN A 96 -6.43 4.06 13.42
CA GLN A 96 -6.67 4.70 12.12
C GLN A 96 -5.43 5.45 11.62
N GLU A 97 -4.80 6.25 12.48
CA GLU A 97 -3.57 6.97 12.14
C GLU A 97 -2.42 6.00 11.80
N ARG A 98 -2.25 4.95 12.62
CA ARG A 98 -1.26 3.88 12.41
C ARG A 98 -1.46 3.21 11.05
N ARG A 99 -2.70 2.84 10.72
CA ARG A 99 -3.04 2.18 9.46
C ARG A 99 -2.79 3.11 8.28
N ALA A 100 -3.18 4.38 8.38
CA ALA A 100 -2.96 5.36 7.32
C ALA A 100 -1.46 5.51 7.01
N LEU A 101 -0.62 5.60 8.05
CA LEU A 101 0.83 5.70 7.90
C LEU A 101 1.44 4.42 7.32
N LEU A 102 1.01 3.24 7.77
CA LEU A 102 1.51 1.97 7.21
C LEU A 102 1.13 1.76 5.74
N LEU A 103 0.07 2.40 5.25
CA LEU A 103 -0.34 2.34 3.84
C LEU A 103 0.55 3.22 2.94
N THR A 104 1.24 4.22 3.48
CA THR A 104 2.17 5.07 2.70
C THR A 104 3.56 4.45 2.57
N ILE A 105 3.94 3.57 3.50
CA ILE A 105 5.24 2.90 3.48
C ILE A 105 5.26 1.85 2.37
N PRO A 106 6.18 1.96 1.38
CA PRO A 106 6.26 1.01 0.29
C PRO A 106 6.92 -0.31 0.72
N ASN A 107 6.88 -1.30 -0.16
CA ASN A 107 7.53 -2.58 0.10
C ASN A 107 9.06 -2.45 0.20
N LEU A 108 9.68 -3.30 1.02
CA LEU A 108 11.13 -3.36 1.15
C LEU A 108 11.74 -4.12 -0.03
N PRO A 109 12.87 -3.64 -0.60
CA PRO A 109 13.57 -4.37 -1.65
C PRO A 109 14.03 -5.74 -1.14
N SER A 110 13.96 -6.76 -2.00
CA SER A 110 14.62 -8.03 -1.71
C SER A 110 16.12 -7.82 -1.58
N ALA A 111 16.79 -8.60 -0.72
CA ALA A 111 18.24 -8.56 -0.55
C ALA A 111 19.03 -8.87 -1.85
N LYS A 112 18.38 -9.47 -2.86
CA LYS A 112 18.98 -9.72 -4.18
C LYS A 112 18.94 -8.52 -5.12
N VAL A 113 18.20 -7.47 -4.78
CA VAL A 113 18.08 -6.26 -5.62
C VAL A 113 19.32 -5.39 -5.39
N PRO A 114 20.06 -5.04 -6.46
CA PRO A 114 21.18 -4.11 -6.35
C PRO A 114 20.71 -2.75 -5.79
N VAL A 115 21.53 -2.15 -4.93
CA VAL A 115 21.27 -0.80 -4.43
C VAL A 115 21.62 0.21 -5.53
N GLY A 116 20.72 1.15 -5.79
CA GLY A 116 20.89 2.19 -6.81
C GLY A 116 20.02 3.41 -6.51
N ALA A 117 20.45 4.57 -6.99
CA ALA A 117 19.73 5.84 -6.82
C ALA A 117 18.86 6.17 -8.04
N SER A 118 19.17 5.60 -9.20
CA SER A 118 18.48 5.90 -10.46
C SER A 118 18.47 4.72 -11.42
N ALA A 119 17.78 4.90 -12.56
CA ALA A 119 17.78 3.92 -13.65
C ALA A 119 19.18 3.67 -14.24
N ALA A 120 20.14 4.56 -14.04
CA ALA A 120 21.53 4.39 -14.50
C ALA A 120 22.29 3.31 -13.72
N ASP A 121 21.83 2.97 -12.51
CA ASP A 121 22.43 1.95 -11.64
C ASP A 121 21.87 0.54 -11.90
N ASN A 122 20.93 0.42 -12.85
CA ASN A 122 20.36 -0.85 -13.22
C ASN A 122 21.39 -1.76 -13.89
N VAL A 123 21.48 -3.00 -13.41
CA VAL A 123 22.41 -4.00 -13.93
C VAL A 123 21.76 -4.82 -15.04
N GLU A 124 22.40 -4.89 -16.21
CA GLU A 124 21.96 -5.76 -17.31
C GLU A 124 22.18 -7.23 -16.93
N VAL A 125 21.10 -8.01 -16.88
CA VAL A 125 21.16 -9.44 -16.51
C VAL A 125 21.46 -10.32 -17.72
N ARG A 126 20.87 -10.01 -18.87
CA ARG A 126 21.08 -10.74 -20.12
C ARG A 126 20.71 -9.89 -21.33
N ARG A 127 21.36 -10.18 -22.46
CA ARG A 127 21.01 -9.70 -23.80
C ARG A 127 20.61 -10.88 -24.67
N VAL A 128 19.55 -10.73 -25.46
CA VAL A 128 19.11 -11.76 -26.42
C VAL A 128 18.91 -11.09 -27.78
N GLY A 129 19.58 -11.63 -28.81
CA GLY A 129 19.61 -11.05 -30.15
C GLY A 129 20.61 -9.92 -30.30
N GLU A 130 20.73 -9.42 -31.53
CA GLU A 130 21.60 -8.30 -31.89
C GLU A 130 20.75 -7.14 -32.43
N PRO A 131 21.00 -5.88 -32.01
CA PRO A 131 20.32 -4.73 -32.59
C PRO A 131 20.55 -4.68 -34.11
N ARG A 132 19.46 -4.49 -34.87
CA ARG A 132 19.52 -4.43 -36.33
C ARG A 132 20.41 -3.29 -36.78
N GLN A 133 21.36 -3.59 -37.68
CA GLN A 133 22.12 -2.58 -38.41
C GLN A 133 21.31 -2.12 -39.62
N PHE A 134 21.22 -0.80 -39.80
CA PHE A 134 20.54 -0.18 -40.92
C PHE A 134 21.58 0.46 -41.86
N ASP A 135 21.34 0.33 -43.15
CA ASP A 135 22.06 1.03 -44.24
C ASP A 135 21.46 2.40 -44.55
N PHE A 136 20.47 2.83 -43.76
CA PHE A 136 19.81 4.13 -43.80
C PHE A 136 19.56 4.65 -42.37
N GLU A 137 19.26 5.95 -42.24
CA GLU A 137 18.90 6.55 -40.95
C GLU A 137 17.50 6.06 -40.52
N PRO A 138 17.37 5.28 -39.43
CA PRO A 138 16.09 4.74 -39.03
C PRO A 138 15.16 5.85 -38.53
N GLN A 139 13.94 5.89 -39.07
CA GLN A 139 12.92 6.82 -38.59
C GLN A 139 12.33 6.34 -37.26
N ALA A 140 12.05 7.29 -36.37
CA ALA A 140 11.33 7.01 -35.15
C ALA A 140 9.86 6.60 -35.43
N HIS A 141 9.28 5.81 -34.54
CA HIS A 141 7.93 5.29 -34.74
C HIS A 141 6.85 6.38 -34.80
N TRP A 142 7.08 7.53 -34.15
CA TRP A 142 6.16 8.67 -34.17
C TRP A 142 6.21 9.48 -35.47
N ASP A 143 7.26 9.34 -36.28
CA ASP A 143 7.36 9.93 -37.61
C ASP A 143 6.90 8.95 -38.69
N LEU A 144 7.32 7.68 -38.57
CA LEU A 144 6.98 6.61 -39.51
C LEU A 144 5.48 6.28 -39.49
N GLY A 145 4.86 6.22 -38.31
CA GLY A 145 3.46 5.89 -38.14
C GLY A 145 2.51 6.84 -38.90
N PRO A 146 2.63 8.17 -38.73
CA PRO A 146 1.89 9.15 -39.52
C PRO A 146 2.23 9.12 -41.01
N ALA A 147 3.51 8.98 -41.39
CA ALA A 147 3.91 8.89 -42.79
C ALA A 147 3.26 7.71 -43.53
N LEU A 148 3.04 6.59 -42.82
CA LEU A 148 2.32 5.42 -43.32
C LEU A 148 0.79 5.52 -43.18
N GLY A 149 0.27 6.57 -42.55
CA GLY A 149 -1.16 6.75 -42.29
C GLY A 149 -1.76 5.74 -41.30
N ILE A 150 -0.93 5.12 -40.45
CA ILE A 150 -1.33 4.07 -39.50
C ILE A 150 -1.38 4.55 -38.04
N ILE A 151 -0.80 5.72 -37.75
CA ILE A 151 -0.92 6.42 -36.46
C ILE A 151 -1.36 7.85 -36.74
N ASP A 152 -2.40 8.31 -36.06
CA ASP A 152 -2.95 9.66 -36.18
C ASP A 152 -3.01 10.31 -34.79
N PHE A 153 -2.00 11.14 -34.50
CA PHE A 153 -1.91 11.90 -33.25
C PHE A 153 -2.76 13.16 -33.29
N GLU A 154 -2.91 13.80 -34.45
CA GLU A 154 -3.65 15.07 -34.56
C GLU A 154 -5.13 14.86 -34.21
N ARG A 155 -5.77 13.86 -34.81
CA ARG A 155 -7.16 13.53 -34.48
C ARG A 155 -7.31 13.08 -33.03
N ALA A 156 -6.36 12.32 -32.51
CA ALA A 156 -6.41 11.88 -31.12
C ALA A 156 -6.29 13.05 -30.13
N VAL A 157 -5.43 14.03 -30.40
CA VAL A 157 -5.32 15.26 -29.60
C VAL A 157 -6.62 16.06 -29.67
N ARG A 158 -7.23 16.18 -30.85
CA ARG A 158 -8.52 16.87 -31.01
C ARG A 158 -9.66 16.19 -30.26
N THR A 159 -9.65 14.87 -30.14
CA THR A 159 -10.72 14.11 -29.48
C THR A 159 -10.51 13.94 -27.97
N SER A 160 -9.28 13.70 -27.53
CA SER A 160 -8.97 13.27 -26.15
C SER A 160 -7.84 14.07 -25.49
N GLY A 161 -7.13 14.93 -26.22
CA GLY A 161 -5.99 15.71 -25.72
C GLY A 161 -4.64 14.99 -25.86
N ALA A 162 -3.61 15.56 -25.21
CA ALA A 162 -2.25 15.04 -25.27
C ALA A 162 -2.15 13.59 -24.75
N ARG A 163 -1.16 12.83 -25.25
CA ARG A 163 -0.87 11.42 -24.91
C ARG A 163 -1.90 10.39 -25.39
N PHE A 164 -2.74 10.76 -26.37
CA PHE A 164 -3.60 9.82 -27.09
C PHE A 164 -3.13 9.65 -28.55
N ALA A 165 -3.45 8.50 -29.14
CA ALA A 165 -3.18 8.21 -30.55
C ALA A 165 -4.31 7.35 -31.12
N PHE A 166 -4.70 7.61 -32.37
CA PHE A 166 -5.52 6.66 -33.12
C PHE A 166 -4.62 5.75 -33.94
N LEU A 167 -4.83 4.45 -33.81
CA LEU A 167 -4.28 3.47 -34.74
C LEU A 167 -5.27 3.27 -35.89
N VAL A 168 -4.79 3.36 -37.13
CA VAL A 168 -5.63 3.36 -38.33
C VAL A 168 -5.21 2.21 -39.26
N GLY A 169 -6.19 1.55 -39.87
CA GLY A 169 -5.95 0.52 -40.88
C GLY A 169 -4.98 -0.59 -40.42
N ALA A 170 -3.82 -0.67 -41.07
CA ALA A 170 -2.80 -1.65 -40.74
C ALA A 170 -2.24 -1.49 -39.31
N GLY A 171 -2.14 -0.27 -38.77
CA GLY A 171 -1.70 -0.03 -37.39
C GLY A 171 -2.64 -0.65 -36.36
N ALA A 172 -3.95 -0.44 -36.52
CA ALA A 172 -4.96 -1.06 -35.66
C ALA A 172 -4.95 -2.59 -35.78
N ARG A 173 -4.77 -3.11 -37.00
CA ARG A 173 -4.69 -4.55 -37.25
C ARG A 173 -3.48 -5.18 -36.54
N VAL A 174 -2.30 -4.58 -36.63
CA VAL A 174 -1.08 -5.06 -35.99
C VAL A 174 -1.22 -5.02 -34.47
N SER A 175 -1.75 -3.93 -33.90
CA SER A 175 -2.00 -3.84 -32.46
C SER A 175 -2.89 -4.97 -31.95
N ARG A 176 -4.02 -5.24 -32.62
CA ARG A 176 -4.89 -6.36 -32.28
C ARG A 176 -4.21 -7.72 -32.47
N ALA A 177 -3.41 -7.88 -33.51
CA ALA A 177 -2.67 -9.12 -33.75
C ALA A 177 -1.66 -9.41 -32.62
N LEU A 178 -0.95 -8.38 -32.13
CA LEU A 178 -0.02 -8.50 -31.00
C LEU A 178 -0.74 -8.90 -29.72
N ILE A 179 -1.89 -8.28 -29.41
CA ILE A 179 -2.71 -8.64 -28.25
C ILE A 179 -3.09 -10.12 -28.31
N ASN A 180 -3.66 -10.56 -29.44
CA ASN A 180 -4.09 -11.95 -29.60
C ASN A 180 -2.93 -12.94 -29.56
N PHE A 181 -1.78 -12.58 -30.13
CA PHE A 181 -0.57 -13.40 -30.06
C PHE A 181 -0.10 -13.58 -28.60
N MET A 182 -0.03 -12.50 -27.82
CA MET A 182 0.38 -12.56 -26.41
C MET A 182 -0.58 -13.40 -25.58
N LEU A 183 -1.90 -13.20 -25.74
CA LEU A 183 -2.93 -13.99 -25.05
C LEU A 183 -2.82 -15.48 -25.39
N ALA A 184 -2.70 -15.81 -26.68
CA ALA A 184 -2.58 -17.20 -27.12
C ALA A 184 -1.30 -17.86 -26.60
N LEU A 185 -0.16 -17.17 -26.67
CA LEU A 185 1.13 -17.68 -26.17
C LEU A 185 1.02 -18.01 -24.67
N HIS A 186 0.52 -17.07 -23.86
CA HIS A 186 0.46 -17.25 -22.42
C HIS A 186 -0.56 -18.31 -21.99
N THR A 187 -1.71 -18.39 -22.65
CA THR A 187 -2.76 -19.36 -22.29
C THR A 187 -2.46 -20.77 -22.76
N ARG A 188 -1.89 -20.93 -23.95
CA ARG A 188 -1.63 -22.25 -24.55
C ARG A 188 -0.31 -22.87 -24.12
N GLU A 189 0.72 -22.06 -23.93
CA GLU A 189 2.08 -22.56 -23.71
C GLU A 189 2.60 -22.31 -22.29
N HIS A 190 2.15 -21.26 -21.61
CA HIS A 190 2.65 -20.89 -20.28
C HIS A 190 1.66 -21.18 -19.14
N GLY A 191 0.47 -21.73 -19.44
CA GLY A 191 -0.51 -22.18 -18.44
C GLY A 191 -1.27 -21.07 -17.71
N TYR A 192 -1.36 -19.87 -18.28
CA TYR A 192 -2.17 -18.80 -17.71
C TYR A 192 -3.67 -19.00 -18.01
N THR A 193 -4.53 -18.68 -17.06
CA THR A 193 -5.97 -18.57 -17.28
C THR A 193 -6.31 -17.18 -17.81
N GLU A 194 -6.97 -17.10 -18.97
CA GLU A 194 -7.43 -15.83 -19.52
C GLU A 194 -8.63 -15.28 -18.73
N VAL A 195 -8.62 -13.98 -18.45
CA VAL A 195 -9.66 -13.28 -17.70
C VAL A 195 -9.92 -11.92 -18.35
N GLU A 196 -11.18 -11.55 -18.54
CA GLU A 196 -11.62 -10.21 -18.97
C GLU A 196 -12.23 -9.46 -17.76
N PRO A 197 -11.46 -8.63 -17.05
CA PRO A 197 -11.94 -7.92 -15.87
C PRO A 197 -12.63 -6.60 -16.23
N PRO A 198 -13.44 -6.01 -15.31
CA PRO A 198 -13.88 -4.63 -15.44
C PRO A 198 -12.69 -3.65 -15.51
N PHE A 199 -12.82 -2.59 -16.32
CA PHE A 199 -11.77 -1.56 -16.48
C PHE A 199 -11.92 -0.35 -15.54
N LEU A 200 -13.02 -0.29 -14.80
CA LEU A 200 -13.25 0.72 -13.75
C LEU A 200 -13.25 -0.01 -12.39
N VAL A 201 -12.37 0.42 -11.48
CA VAL A 201 -12.15 -0.15 -10.14
C VAL A 201 -12.07 0.92 -9.07
#